data_AF-A0A1C5EB44-F1
#
_entry.id   AF-A0A1C5EB44-F1
#
_cell.length_a   1.000
_cell.length_b   1.000
_cell.length_c   1.000
_cell.angle_alpha   90.00
_cell.angle_beta   90.00
_cell.angle_gamma   90.00
#
_symmetry.space_group_name_H-M   'P 1'
#
loop_
_entity.id
_entity.type
_entity.pdbx_description
1 polymer ?
#
loop_
_entity_poly.entity_id
_entity_poly.type
_entity_poly.pdbx_seq_one_letter_code
_entity_poly.pdbx_strand_id
1 'polypeptide(L)'
;MGARTVADMNPQGERWTAEQVLALAPDAASRTAGSKLAVTGKWSGAGALGRAVWGLCAGSGSKPYQTVVDLNGPGYRCSCPSRKFPCKHALSLLLRWASGEGGVPASEEPPEWAEQWLDGRRERAAKLAAAARDGGP
;
A
#
# COMPACT_ATOMS: atom_id res chain seq x y z
N MET A 1 34.26 -5.41 25.33
CA MET A 1 33.26 -4.31 25.26
C MET A 1 33.32 -3.76 23.83
N GLY A 2 32.39 -3.97 22.92
CA GLY A 2 30.94 -4.03 23.05
C GLY A 2 30.36 -2.71 22.55
N ALA A 3 30.00 -2.61 21.26
CA ALA A 3 28.79 -1.94 20.77
C ALA A 3 28.70 -1.93 19.23
N ARG A 4 27.87 -2.85 18.73
CA ARG A 4 26.83 -2.64 17.70
C ARG A 4 27.27 -2.29 16.27
N THR A 5 27.50 -3.35 15.50
CA THR A 5 26.98 -3.49 14.13
C THR A 5 25.51 -3.09 14.10
N VAL A 6 25.13 -2.06 13.35
CA VAL A 6 23.92 -1.99 12.49
C VAL A 6 23.81 -0.58 11.87
N ALA A 7 24.31 -0.47 10.66
CA ALA A 7 23.65 0.32 9.63
C ALA A 7 23.78 -0.55 8.37
N ASP A 8 23.13 -1.72 8.41
CA ASP A 8 23.01 -2.54 7.21
C ASP A 8 22.22 -1.71 6.21
N MET A 9 23.01 -1.25 5.25
CA MET A 9 22.66 -0.52 4.06
C MET A 9 21.42 -1.16 3.45
N ASN A 10 20.30 -0.44 3.50
CA ASN A 10 19.04 -0.83 2.89
C ASN A 10 19.28 -1.46 1.50
N PRO A 11 19.09 -2.78 1.30
CA PRO A 11 19.20 -3.37 -0.04
C PRO A 11 18.01 -2.96 -0.96
N GLN A 12 17.21 -1.96 -0.56
CA GLN A 12 15.86 -1.67 -1.03
C GLN A 12 15.65 -0.18 -1.27
N GLY A 13 16.47 0.44 -2.15
CA GLY A 13 16.31 1.84 -2.59
C GLY A 13 14.92 2.22 -3.16
N GLU A 14 13.95 1.30 -3.15
CA GLU A 14 12.58 1.43 -3.65
C GLU A 14 11.50 1.43 -2.54
N ARG A 15 11.82 1.01 -1.30
CA ARG A 15 10.82 0.95 -0.21
C ARG A 15 10.70 2.26 0.55
N TRP A 16 9.46 2.66 0.85
CA TRP A 16 9.19 3.86 1.65
C TRP A 16 9.55 3.63 3.10
N THR A 17 9.95 4.70 3.80
CA THR A 17 10.11 4.66 5.26
C THR A 17 8.76 4.63 5.95
N ALA A 18 8.71 4.10 7.18
CA ALA A 18 7.50 4.14 7.99
C ALA A 18 7.01 5.59 8.19
N GLU A 19 7.92 6.54 8.38
CA GLU A 19 7.60 7.96 8.52
C GLU A 19 6.92 8.54 7.27
N GLN A 20 7.42 8.22 6.08
CA GLN A 20 6.78 8.60 4.82
C GLN A 20 5.35 8.06 4.74
N VAL A 21 5.12 6.80 5.16
CA VAL A 21 3.78 6.23 5.18
C VAL A 21 2.88 6.93 6.21
N LEU A 22 3.38 7.23 7.41
CA LEU A 22 2.60 7.87 8.47
C LEU A 22 2.23 9.33 8.15
N ALA A 23 3.02 9.99 7.30
CA ALA A 23 2.71 11.32 6.77
C ALA A 23 1.49 11.33 5.82
N LEU A 24 1.14 10.17 5.23
CA LEU A 24 -0.04 10.03 4.37
C LEU A 24 -1.34 9.92 5.17
N ALA A 25 -1.28 9.72 6.48
CA ALA A 25 -2.47 9.52 7.29
C ALA A 25 -3.36 10.78 7.31
N PRO A 26 -4.67 10.67 7.04
CA PRO A 26 -5.56 11.84 6.97
C PRO A 26 -5.83 12.47 8.34
N ASP A 27 -5.54 11.75 9.42
CA ASP A 27 -5.66 12.22 10.80
C ASP A 27 -4.90 11.31 11.77
N ALA A 28 -4.71 11.78 13.01
CA ALA A 28 -4.00 11.05 14.06
C ALA A 28 -4.66 9.71 14.43
N ALA A 29 -6.00 9.61 14.38
CA ALA A 29 -6.69 8.36 14.70
C ALA A 29 -6.45 7.30 13.62
N SER A 30 -6.46 7.69 12.35
CA SER A 30 -6.08 6.85 11.21
C SER A 30 -4.64 6.39 11.31
N ARG A 31 -3.72 7.28 11.69
CA ARG A 31 -2.31 6.97 11.92
C ARG A 31 -2.15 5.88 12.98
N THR A 32 -2.68 6.12 14.19
CA THR A 32 -2.59 5.18 15.31
C THR A 32 -3.22 3.83 14.98
N ALA A 33 -4.41 3.83 14.37
CA ALA A 33 -5.10 2.60 13.99
C ALA A 33 -4.35 1.83 12.89
N GLY A 34 -3.76 2.52 11.92
CA GLY A 34 -2.93 1.93 10.87
C GLY A 34 -1.68 1.27 11.44
N SER A 35 -0.92 1.97 12.29
CA SER A 35 0.28 1.43 12.94
C SER A 35 -0.02 0.19 13.77
N LYS A 36 -1.09 0.23 14.57
CA LYS A 36 -1.51 -0.92 15.38
C LYS A 36 -1.89 -2.12 14.51
N LEU A 37 -2.57 -1.88 13.40
CA LEU A 37 -3.03 -2.96 12.51
C LEU A 37 -1.88 -3.60 11.71
N ALA A 38 -0.85 -2.83 11.36
CA ALA A 38 0.28 -3.27 10.53
C ALA A 38 1.02 -4.47 11.12
N VAL A 39 1.11 -4.53 12.46
CA VAL A 39 1.83 -5.57 13.20
C VAL A 39 0.97 -6.77 13.59
N THR A 40 -0.31 -6.79 13.21
CA THR A 40 -1.21 -7.92 13.56
C THR A 40 -1.10 -9.08 12.57
N GLY A 41 -1.53 -10.28 12.98
CA GLY A 41 -1.72 -11.43 12.10
C GLY A 41 -3.02 -11.41 11.29
N LYS A 42 -3.63 -10.24 11.07
CA LYS A 42 -4.92 -10.10 10.36
C LYS A 42 -4.79 -10.04 8.84
N TRP A 43 -3.57 -9.99 8.33
CA TRP A 43 -3.28 -9.91 6.90
C TRP A 43 -3.04 -11.29 6.31
N SER A 44 -3.68 -11.56 5.18
CA SER A 44 -3.47 -12.75 4.35
C SER A 44 -3.48 -12.35 2.87
N GLY A 45 -3.03 -13.26 1.99
CA GLY A 45 -3.00 -13.01 0.54
C GLY A 45 -2.27 -11.72 0.16
N ALA A 46 -1.26 -11.32 0.96
CA ALA A 46 -0.50 -10.11 0.74
C ALA A 46 0.60 -10.37 -0.28
N GLY A 47 0.83 -9.41 -1.17
CA GLY A 47 1.84 -9.50 -2.20
C GLY A 47 2.25 -8.13 -2.70
N ALA A 48 3.42 -8.07 -3.33
CA ALA A 48 3.90 -6.89 -4.02
C ALA A 48 4.56 -7.28 -5.35
N LEU A 49 4.27 -6.52 -6.40
CA LEU A 49 4.88 -6.66 -7.72
C LEU A 49 5.11 -5.27 -8.31
N GLY A 50 6.38 -4.97 -8.62
CA GLY A 50 6.79 -3.65 -9.08
C GLY A 50 6.30 -2.55 -8.13
N ARG A 51 5.40 -1.70 -8.62
CA ARG A 51 4.82 -0.57 -7.87
C ARG A 51 3.46 -0.87 -7.22
N ALA A 52 2.99 -2.11 -7.26
CA ALA A 52 1.72 -2.52 -6.66
C ALA A 52 1.94 -3.28 -5.36
N VAL A 53 1.11 -2.99 -4.36
CA VAL A 53 1.06 -3.69 -3.08
C VAL A 53 -0.39 -4.03 -2.78
N TRP A 54 -0.68 -5.25 -2.36
CA TRP A 54 -2.05 -5.68 -2.06
C TRP A 54 -2.11 -6.61 -0.85
N GLY A 55 -3.32 -6.81 -0.33
CA GLY A 55 -3.59 -7.82 0.68
C GLY A 55 -5.05 -7.89 1.11
N LEU A 56 -5.36 -8.94 1.86
CA LEU A 56 -6.66 -9.18 2.48
C LEU A 56 -6.53 -8.93 3.99
N CYS A 57 -7.30 -7.97 4.51
CA CYS A 57 -7.33 -7.70 5.94
C CYS A 57 -8.60 -8.26 6.58
N ALA A 58 -8.48 -9.15 7.55
CA ALA A 58 -9.61 -9.60 8.37
C ALA A 58 -10.27 -8.40 9.08
N GLY A 59 -11.57 -8.23 8.85
CA GLY A 59 -12.37 -7.11 9.33
C GLY A 59 -13.45 -7.55 10.32
N SER A 60 -14.42 -6.65 10.57
CA SER A 60 -15.60 -6.95 11.39
C SER A 60 -16.71 -7.70 10.64
N GLY A 61 -16.56 -7.87 9.32
CA GLY A 61 -17.51 -8.60 8.48
C GLY A 61 -17.00 -9.99 8.11
N SER A 62 -17.85 -10.77 7.43
CA SER A 62 -17.57 -12.14 7.02
C SER A 62 -16.55 -12.27 5.88
N LYS A 63 -16.34 -11.19 5.11
CA LYS A 63 -15.37 -11.13 4.01
C LYS A 63 -14.20 -10.22 4.40
N PRO A 64 -12.93 -10.63 4.17
CA PRO A 64 -11.79 -9.76 4.42
C PRO A 64 -11.81 -8.55 3.48
N TYR A 65 -11.26 -7.43 3.94
CA TYR A 65 -11.15 -6.23 3.12
C TYR A 65 -10.00 -6.36 2.12
N GLN A 66 -10.33 -6.37 0.84
CA GLN A 66 -9.38 -6.24 -0.26
C GLN A 66 -8.78 -4.84 -0.22
N THR A 67 -7.47 -4.77 -0.13
CA THR A 67 -6.72 -3.52 -0.11
C THR A 67 -5.64 -3.56 -1.18
N VAL A 68 -5.58 -2.52 -2.01
CA VAL A 68 -4.58 -2.32 -3.07
C VAL A 68 -3.99 -0.93 -2.91
N VAL A 69 -2.69 -0.83 -3.13
CA VAL A 69 -1.94 0.41 -3.19
C VAL A 69 -1.09 0.44 -4.46
N ASP A 70 -1.20 1.51 -5.22
CA ASP A 70 -0.35 1.84 -6.35
C ASP A 70 0.66 2.90 -5.90
N LEU A 71 1.94 2.55 -5.92
CA LEU A 71 3.05 3.40 -5.52
C LEU A 71 3.41 4.44 -6.62
N ASN A 72 2.79 4.37 -7.80
CA ASN A 72 2.91 5.40 -8.83
C ASN A 72 1.91 6.55 -8.60
N GLY A 73 2.33 7.53 -7.80
CA GLY A 73 1.46 8.59 -7.30
C GLY A 73 0.39 8.00 -6.39
N PRO A 74 0.64 7.93 -5.06
CA PRO A 74 -0.04 7.00 -4.17
C PRO A 74 -1.54 6.87 -4.43
N GLY A 75 -1.94 5.74 -5.00
CA GLY A 75 -3.32 5.36 -5.21
C GLY A 75 -3.73 4.34 -4.18
N TYR A 76 -4.91 4.48 -3.59
CA TYR A 76 -5.38 3.52 -2.60
C TYR A 76 -6.76 3.00 -2.98
N ARG A 77 -7.01 1.73 -2.71
CA ARG A 77 -8.34 1.14 -2.76
C ARG A 77 -8.46 0.17 -1.60
N CYS A 78 -9.50 0.34 -0.80
CA CYS A 78 -9.84 -0.61 0.24
C CYS A 78 -11.35 -0.85 0.23
N SER A 79 -11.83 -2.09 0.32
CA SER A 79 -13.27 -2.41 0.33
C SER A 79 -13.98 -2.11 1.66
N CYS A 80 -13.28 -1.54 2.65
CA CYS A 80 -13.89 -1.16 3.91
C CYS A 80 -14.82 0.07 3.76
N PRO A 81 -15.86 0.23 4.61
CA PRO A 81 -16.82 1.33 4.51
C PRO A 81 -16.29 2.70 4.99
N SER A 82 -14.98 2.84 5.22
CA SER A 82 -14.39 4.07 5.72
C SER A 82 -14.44 5.18 4.66
N ARG A 83 -14.85 6.39 5.07
CA ARG A 83 -14.78 7.60 4.24
C ARG A 83 -13.42 8.32 4.31
N LYS A 84 -12.47 7.79 5.09
CA LYS A 84 -11.12 8.35 5.24
C LYS A 84 -10.20 7.76 4.20
N PHE A 85 -9.41 8.60 3.55
CA PHE A 85 -8.52 8.20 2.46
C PHE A 85 -7.15 8.86 2.60
N PRO A 86 -6.07 8.08 2.80
CA PRO A 86 -6.01 6.63 3.01
C PRO A 86 -6.75 6.17 4.28
N CYS A 87 -7.40 5.01 4.23
CA CYS A 87 -7.99 4.41 5.43
C CYS A 87 -6.93 3.66 6.25
N LYS A 88 -7.26 3.27 7.49
CA LYS A 88 -6.33 2.51 8.36
C LYS A 88 -5.78 1.23 7.72
N HIS A 89 -6.57 0.55 6.87
CA HIS A 89 -6.13 -0.69 6.22
C HIS A 89 -5.07 -0.41 5.15
N ALA A 90 -5.27 0.61 4.32
CA ALA A 90 -4.29 1.03 3.32
C ALA A 90 -2.98 1.51 3.97
N LEU A 91 -3.07 2.31 5.05
CA LEU A 91 -1.88 2.71 5.83
C LEU A 91 -1.18 1.50 6.42
N SER A 92 -1.92 0.59 7.04
CA SER A 92 -1.31 -0.58 7.67
C SER A 92 -0.65 -1.53 6.67
N LEU A 93 -1.21 -1.68 5.46
CA LEU A 93 -0.60 -2.47 4.39
C LEU A 93 0.71 -1.85 3.92
N LEU A 94 0.72 -0.54 3.70
CA LEU A 94 1.93 0.19 3.34
C LEU A 94 3.01 0.14 4.41
N LEU A 95 2.62 0.29 5.68
CA LEU A 95 3.56 0.15 6.81
C LEU A 95 4.17 -1.25 6.83
N ARG A 96 3.35 -2.27 6.56
CA ARG A 96 3.80 -3.66 6.51
C ARG A 96 4.79 -3.89 5.37
N TRP A 97 4.54 -3.32 4.20
CA TRP A 97 5.46 -3.34 3.06
C TRP A 97 6.75 -2.56 3.36
N ALA A 98 6.65 -1.38 3.97
CA ALA A 98 7.78 -0.54 4.37
C ALA A 98 8.70 -1.21 5.40
N SER A 99 8.15 -2.05 6.29
CA SER A 99 8.94 -2.78 7.31
C SER A 99 9.89 -3.84 6.73
N GLY A 100 9.75 -4.18 5.45
CA GLY A 100 10.70 -5.05 4.78
C GLY A 100 10.37 -6.55 4.83
N GLU A 101 11.42 -7.38 4.83
CA GLU A 101 11.34 -8.82 4.64
C GLU A 101 10.57 -9.48 5.80
N GLY A 102 9.39 -10.05 5.49
CA GLY A 102 8.44 -10.63 6.45
C GLY A 102 7.10 -9.89 6.56
N GLY A 103 7.00 -8.67 6.03
CA GLY A 103 5.77 -7.89 6.05
C GLY A 103 4.81 -8.19 4.89
N VAL A 104 5.31 -8.01 3.67
CA VAL A 104 4.62 -8.30 2.40
C VAL A 104 5.61 -8.98 1.45
N PRO A 105 5.36 -10.23 1.00
CA PRO A 105 6.27 -10.92 0.10
C PRO A 105 6.20 -10.35 -1.32
N ALA A 106 7.27 -10.52 -2.09
CA ALA A 106 7.20 -10.35 -3.54
C ALA A 106 6.26 -11.42 -4.14
N SER A 107 5.61 -11.10 -5.25
CA SER A 107 4.71 -12.01 -5.96
C SER A 107 4.90 -11.87 -7.47
N GLU A 108 4.69 -12.95 -8.21
CA GLU A 108 4.83 -12.97 -9.67
C GLU A 108 3.65 -12.30 -10.38
N GLU A 109 2.45 -12.42 -9.81
CA GLU A 109 1.21 -11.87 -10.36
C GLU A 109 0.31 -11.26 -9.27
N PRO A 110 -0.40 -10.15 -9.57
CA PRO A 110 -1.45 -9.65 -8.71
C PRO A 110 -2.71 -10.52 -8.84
N PRO A 111 -3.50 -10.69 -7.76
CA PRO A 111 -4.79 -11.33 -7.89
C PRO A 111 -5.76 -10.48 -8.72
N GLU A 112 -6.73 -11.12 -9.36
CA GLU A 112 -7.68 -10.51 -10.31
C GLU A 112 -8.29 -9.18 -9.82
N TRP A 113 -8.74 -9.13 -8.56
CA TRP A 113 -9.33 -7.92 -7.97
C TRP A 113 -8.35 -6.75 -7.81
N ALA A 114 -7.06 -7.04 -7.65
CA ALA A 114 -6.02 -6.03 -7.58
C ALA A 114 -5.66 -5.57 -9.00
N GLU A 115 -5.50 -6.52 -9.93
CA GLU A 115 -5.21 -6.25 -11.33
C GLU A 115 -6.27 -5.35 -11.98
N GLN A 116 -7.55 -5.73 -11.89
CA GLN A 116 -8.67 -4.96 -12.44
C GLN A 116 -8.64 -3.49 -12.00
N TRP A 117 -8.34 -3.22 -10.72
CA TRP A 117 -8.27 -1.86 -10.21
C TRP A 117 -7.01 -1.11 -10.70
N LEU A 118 -5.88 -1.80 -10.80
CA LEU A 118 -4.63 -1.24 -11.32
C LEU A 118 -4.74 -0.90 -12.81
N ASP A 119 -5.37 -1.75 -13.63
CA ASP A 119 -5.66 -1.47 -15.04
C ASP A 119 -6.53 -0.24 -15.19
N GLY A 120 -7.63 -0.15 -14.44
CA GLY A 120 -8.48 1.04 -14.46
C GLY A 120 -7.76 2.33 -14.05
N ARG A 121 -6.66 2.26 -13.28
CA ARG A 121 -5.78 3.42 -13.05
C ARG A 121 -4.87 3.71 -14.24
N ARG A 122 -4.23 2.68 -14.81
CA ARG A 122 -3.37 2.82 -16.01
C ARG A 122 -4.13 3.44 -17.18
N GLU A 123 -5.33 2.96 -17.46
CA GLU A 123 -6.20 3.48 -18.52
C GLU A 123 -6.58 4.94 -18.32
N ARG A 124 -6.93 5.32 -17.08
CA ARG A 124 -7.25 6.73 -16.76
C ARG A 124 -6.04 7.63 -16.90
N ALA A 125 -4.87 7.19 -16.45
CA ALA A 125 -3.63 7.93 -16.62
C ALA A 125 -3.29 8.11 -18.11
N ALA A 126 -3.46 7.06 -18.93
CA ALA A 126 -3.26 7.14 -20.37
C ALA A 126 -4.23 8.11 -21.06
N LYS A 127 -5.53 8.08 -20.69
CA LYS A 127 -6.54 9.02 -21.21
C LYS A 127 -6.23 10.48 -20.84
N LEU A 128 -5.83 10.74 -19.59
CA LEU A 128 -5.42 12.08 -19.16
C LEU A 128 -4.17 12.56 -19.89
N ALA A 129 -3.19 11.68 -20.09
CA ALA A 129 -1.98 12.00 -20.85
C ALA A 129 -2.28 12.27 -22.33
N ALA A 130 -3.21 11.54 -22.96
CA ALA A 130 -3.66 11.82 -24.32
C ALA A 130 -4.36 13.18 -24.41
N ALA A 131 -5.35 13.45 -23.54
CA ALA A 131 -6.07 14.72 -23.51
C ALA A 131 -5.14 15.94 -23.28
N ALA A 132 -4.09 15.79 -22.46
CA ALA A 132 -3.10 16.85 -22.26
C ALA A 132 -2.22 17.12 -23.50
N ARG A 133 -2.06 16.13 -24.39
CA ARG A 133 -1.32 16.26 -25.65
C ARG A 133 -2.20 16.86 -26.75
N ASP A 134 -3.49 16.51 -26.77
CA ASP A 134 -4.48 17.03 -27.71
C ASP A 134 -4.98 18.44 -27.35
N GLY A 135 -4.75 18.89 -26.11
CA GLY A 135 -5.14 20.22 -25.61
C GLY A 135 -4.04 21.28 -25.55
N GLY A 136 -2.87 21.03 -26.15
CA GLY A 136 -1.81 22.04 -26.33
C GLY A 136 -2.10 22.95 -27.54
N PRO A 137 -1.65 24.22 -27.52
CA PRO A 137 -2.35 25.39 -28.08
C PRO A 137 -2.68 25.33 -29.57
#